data_AF-A0A9W9CW95-F1
#
_entry.id   AF-A0A9W9CW95-F1
#
_cell.length_a   1.000
_cell.length_b   1.000
_cell.length_c   1.000
_cell.angle_alpha   90.00
_cell.angle_beta   90.00
_cell.angle_gamma   90.00
#
_symmetry.space_group_name_H-M   'P 1'
#
loop_
_entity.id
_entity.type
_entity.pdbx_description
1 polymer ?
#
loop_
_entity_poly.entity_id
_entity_poly.type
_entity_poly.pdbx_seq_one_letter_code
_entity_poly.pdbx_strand_id
1 'polypeptide(L)'
;MDSVSPASFSAADTSFIKGLQDTIDRDIASGRESAMFPLSALLLEEIRNRLIAVNQKQEELEQERMSLSQSAEVTVEEHIQLLRQYNKTKDVGQQLIGLIAESRGVALGTVYQDAEYGVSADD
;
A
#
# COMPACT_ATOMS: atom_id res chain seq x y z
N MET A 1 15.80 -6.96 11.00
CA MET A 1 15.40 -8.27 11.55
C MET A 1 14.06 -8.03 12.21
N ASP A 2 12.98 -8.16 11.44
CA ASP A 2 11.63 -7.87 11.92
C ASP A 2 11.16 -8.99 12.84
N SER A 3 10.91 -8.64 14.08
CA SER A 3 10.36 -9.50 15.12
C SER A 3 8.92 -9.87 14.75
N VAL A 4 8.70 -11.08 14.25
CA VAL A 4 7.36 -11.65 14.09
C VAL A 4 6.76 -11.80 15.48
N SER A 5 5.81 -10.92 15.80
CA SER A 5 5.01 -10.97 17.02
C SER A 5 4.24 -12.30 17.07
N PRO A 6 4.25 -13.05 18.19
CA PRO A 6 3.56 -14.32 18.26
C PRO A 6 2.06 -14.07 18.13
N ALA A 7 1.43 -14.70 17.14
CA ALA A 7 0.00 -14.60 16.87
C ALA A 7 -0.79 -14.81 18.18
N SER A 8 -1.45 -13.75 18.65
CA SER A 8 -2.31 -13.79 19.82
C SER A 8 -3.58 -14.56 19.45
N PHE A 9 -3.62 -15.85 19.77
CA PHE A 9 -4.84 -16.65 19.66
C PHE A 9 -5.93 -16.06 20.54
N SER A 10 -7.14 -15.90 19.99
CA SER A 10 -8.26 -15.27 20.69
C SER A 10 -8.76 -16.16 21.84
N ALA A 11 -9.34 -15.56 22.88
CA ALA A 11 -10.00 -16.29 23.96
C ALA A 11 -11.12 -17.21 23.44
N ALA A 12 -11.78 -16.82 22.35
CA ALA A 12 -12.76 -17.64 21.64
C ALA A 12 -12.13 -18.92 21.07
N ASP A 13 -10.95 -18.82 20.45
CA ASP A 13 -10.22 -19.97 19.88
C ASP A 13 -9.82 -20.97 20.97
N THR A 14 -9.44 -20.47 22.15
CA THR A 14 -9.01 -21.31 23.27
C THR A 14 -10.19 -22.07 23.89
N SER A 15 -11.35 -21.43 23.99
CA SER A 15 -12.57 -22.04 24.53
C SER A 15 -13.15 -23.13 23.63
N PHE A 16 -13.04 -22.96 22.31
CA PHE A 16 -13.53 -23.93 21.33
C PHE A 16 -12.62 -25.16 21.20
N ILE A 17 -11.29 -24.95 21.25
CA ILE A 17 -10.31 -26.05 21.30
C ILE A 17 -10.54 -26.91 22.55
N LYS A 18 -10.84 -26.27 23.69
CA LYS A 18 -11.18 -26.99 24.91
C LYS A 18 -12.48 -27.81 24.76
N GLY A 19 -13.51 -27.26 24.12
CA GLY A 19 -14.75 -27.98 23.84
C GLY A 19 -14.58 -29.19 22.90
N LEU A 20 -13.68 -29.10 21.92
CA LEU A 20 -13.30 -30.23 21.07
C LEU A 20 -12.54 -31.31 21.86
N GLN A 21 -11.57 -30.91 22.68
CA GLN A 21 -10.83 -31.82 23.56
C GLN A 21 -11.75 -32.56 24.53
N ASP A 22 -12.69 -31.86 25.16
CA ASP A 22 -13.67 -32.43 26.10
C ASP A 22 -14.66 -33.40 25.41
N THR A 23 -14.83 -33.28 24.10
CA THR A 23 -15.68 -34.19 23.29
C THR A 23 -14.88 -35.43 22.87
N ILE A 24 -13.62 -35.24 22.47
CA ILE A 24 -12.66 -36.31 22.18
C ILE A 24 -12.47 -37.22 23.40
N ASP A 25 -12.25 -36.63 24.58
CA ASP A 25 -12.02 -37.38 25.81
C ASP A 25 -13.25 -38.21 26.22
N ARG A 26 -14.46 -37.70 25.96
CA ARG A 26 -15.73 -38.43 26.18
C ARG A 26 -15.92 -39.58 25.18
N ASP A 27 -15.56 -39.38 23.92
CA ASP A 27 -15.75 -40.38 22.88
C ASP A 27 -14.71 -41.50 22.98
N ILE A 28 -13.45 -41.18 23.32
CA ILE A 28 -12.40 -42.18 23.63
C ILE A 28 -12.82 -43.05 24.83
N ALA A 29 -13.40 -42.43 25.87
CA ALA A 29 -13.92 -43.17 27.03
C ALA A 29 -15.09 -44.10 26.68
N SER A 30 -15.79 -43.87 25.57
CA SER A 30 -16.96 -44.66 25.15
C SER A 30 -16.65 -45.87 24.26
N GLY A 31 -15.39 -46.07 23.84
CA GLY A 31 -14.90 -47.31 23.21
C GLY A 31 -15.55 -47.68 21.87
N ARG A 32 -16.08 -46.74 21.10
CA ARG A 32 -16.71 -46.99 19.78
C ARG A 32 -15.76 -46.64 18.62
N GLU A 33 -15.04 -47.63 18.10
CA GLU A 33 -14.21 -47.48 16.87
C GLU A 33 -14.99 -46.92 15.66
N SER A 34 -16.32 -47.08 15.62
CA SER A 34 -17.19 -46.55 14.55
C SER A 34 -17.31 -45.02 14.51
N ALA A 35 -16.91 -44.30 15.58
CA ALA A 35 -16.99 -42.85 15.67
C ALA A 35 -15.75 -42.10 15.13
N MET A 36 -14.68 -42.81 14.76
CA MET A 36 -13.46 -42.18 14.23
C MET A 36 -13.64 -41.61 12.80
N PHE A 37 -14.52 -42.22 12.01
CA PHE A 37 -14.86 -41.76 10.66
C PHE A 37 -15.59 -40.39 10.63
N PRO A 38 -16.65 -40.16 11.43
CA PRO A 38 -17.29 -38.84 11.47
C PRO A 38 -16.38 -37.76 12.06
N LEU A 39 -15.51 -38.11 13.01
CA LEU A 39 -14.63 -37.13 13.66
C LEU A 39 -13.53 -36.61 12.72
N SER A 40 -12.91 -37.52 11.94
CA SER A 40 -11.92 -37.13 10.92
C SER A 40 -12.55 -36.30 9.80
N ALA A 41 -13.79 -36.58 9.42
CA ALA A 41 -14.54 -35.77 8.44
C ALA A 41 -14.83 -34.35 8.96
N LEU A 42 -15.26 -34.20 10.21
CA LEU A 42 -15.50 -32.89 10.82
C LEU A 42 -14.23 -32.07 10.95
N LEU A 43 -13.13 -32.71 11.35
CA LEU A 43 -11.83 -32.04 11.52
C LEU A 43 -11.24 -31.61 10.17
N LEU A 44 -11.42 -32.42 9.12
CA LEU A 44 -11.00 -32.07 7.75
C LEU A 44 -11.80 -30.88 7.21
N GLU A 45 -13.11 -30.84 7.45
CA GLU A 45 -13.97 -29.74 7.01
C GLU A 45 -13.63 -28.44 7.75
N GLU A 46 -13.33 -28.52 9.04
CA GLU A 46 -12.88 -27.37 9.82
C GLU A 46 -11.52 -26.84 9.34
N ILE A 47 -10.55 -27.72 9.08
CA ILE A 47 -9.25 -27.32 8.51
C ILE A 47 -9.44 -26.66 7.15
N ARG A 48 -10.32 -27.21 6.30
CA ARG A 48 -10.65 -26.61 5.00
C ARG A 48 -11.22 -25.20 5.17
N ASN A 49 -12.18 -25.02 6.07
CA ASN A 49 -12.81 -23.71 6.29
C ASN A 49 -11.79 -22.66 6.78
N ARG A 50 -10.87 -23.07 7.66
CA ARG A 50 -9.78 -22.19 8.12
C ARG A 50 -8.81 -21.83 7.00
N LEU A 51 -8.48 -22.79 6.13
CA LEU A 51 -7.59 -22.53 4.98
C LEU A 51 -8.22 -21.49 4.04
N ILE A 52 -9.51 -21.61 3.77
CA ILE A 52 -10.27 -20.64 2.96
C ILE A 52 -10.24 -19.26 3.61
N ALA A 53 -10.54 -19.17 4.91
CA ALA A 53 -10.54 -17.90 5.64
C ALA A 53 -9.15 -17.23 5.68
N VAL A 54 -8.08 -18.02 5.78
CA VAL A 54 -6.70 -17.49 5.73
C VAL A 54 -6.36 -16.97 4.35
N ASN A 55 -6.67 -17.70 3.28
CA ASN A 55 -6.42 -17.24 1.91
C ASN A 55 -7.20 -15.96 1.58
N GLN A 56 -8.47 -15.87 1.99
CA GLN A 56 -9.27 -14.66 1.81
C GLN A 56 -8.65 -13.45 2.51
N LYS A 57 -8.21 -13.61 3.76
CA LYS A 57 -7.50 -12.53 4.47
C LYS A 57 -6.18 -12.15 3.81
N GLN A 58 -5.46 -13.11 3.23
CA GLN A 58 -4.24 -12.80 2.48
C GLN A 58 -4.53 -11.99 1.22
N GLU A 59 -5.56 -12.34 0.46
CA GLU A 59 -5.99 -11.58 -0.72
C GLU A 59 -6.47 -10.16 -0.34
N GLU A 60 -7.24 -10.01 0.73
CA GLU A 60 -7.67 -8.69 1.24
C GLU A 60 -6.47 -7.83 1.65
N LEU A 61 -5.52 -8.40 2.37
CA LEU A 61 -4.29 -7.69 2.76
C LEU A 61 -3.41 -7.34 1.56
N GLU A 62 -3.33 -8.21 0.55
CA GLU A 62 -2.60 -7.90 -0.68
C GLU A 62 -3.26 -6.79 -1.49
N GLN A 63 -4.59 -6.78 -1.58
CA GLN A 63 -5.34 -5.70 -2.22
C GLN A 63 -5.18 -4.37 -1.46
N GLU A 64 -5.26 -4.39 -0.13
CA GLU A 64 -5.06 -3.21 0.70
C GLU A 64 -3.61 -2.69 0.56
N ARG A 65 -2.62 -3.59 0.58
CA ARG A 65 -1.22 -3.24 0.32
C ARG A 65 -1.00 -2.67 -1.08
N MET A 66 -1.66 -3.20 -2.10
CA MET A 66 -1.61 -2.65 -3.46
C MET A 66 -2.23 -1.25 -3.53
N SER A 67 -3.35 -1.02 -2.84
CA SER A 67 -4.00 0.29 -2.78
C SER A 67 -3.16 1.33 -2.03
N LEU A 68 -2.44 0.91 -1.00
CA LEU A 68 -1.48 1.74 -0.25
C LEU A 68 -0.14 1.91 -1.00
N SER A 69 0.17 1.01 -1.95
CA SER A 69 1.39 1.03 -2.77
C SER A 69 1.27 1.91 -4.02
N GLN A 70 0.10 2.50 -4.34
CA GLN A 70 0.07 3.78 -5.04
C GLN A 70 0.56 4.85 -4.06
N SER A 71 1.85 4.71 -3.74
CA SER A 71 2.51 5.32 -2.62
C SER A 71 2.52 6.82 -2.83
N ALA A 72 2.03 7.56 -1.84
CA ALA A 72 2.19 9.01 -1.75
C ALA A 72 3.65 9.44 -2.01
N GLU A 73 4.64 8.58 -1.74
CA GLU A 73 6.05 8.79 -2.04
C GLU A 73 6.34 8.89 -3.53
N VAL A 74 5.74 8.02 -4.37
CA VAL A 74 5.89 8.06 -5.83
C VAL A 74 5.26 9.33 -6.39
N THR A 75 4.06 9.69 -5.94
CA THR A 75 3.39 10.93 -6.36
C THR A 75 4.16 12.17 -5.95
N VAL A 76 4.72 12.21 -4.73
CA VAL A 76 5.54 13.33 -4.27
C VAL A 76 6.85 13.40 -5.05
N GLU A 77 7.50 12.26 -5.31
CA GLU A 77 8.74 12.23 -6.08
C GLU A 77 8.53 12.71 -7.53
N GLU A 78 7.47 12.24 -8.20
CA GLU A 78 7.06 12.73 -9.52
C GLU A 78 6.79 14.24 -9.51
N HIS A 79 6.07 14.73 -8.49
CA HIS A 79 5.78 16.16 -8.38
C HIS A 79 7.04 17.00 -8.15
N ILE A 80 7.96 16.53 -7.31
CA ILE A 80 9.27 17.18 -7.08
C ILE A 80 10.11 17.17 -8.37
N GLN A 81 10.06 16.11 -9.17
CA GLN A 81 10.75 16.05 -10.46
C GLN A 81 10.18 17.07 -11.45
N LEU A 82 8.85 17.16 -11.56
CA LEU A 82 8.18 18.14 -12.42
C LEU A 82 8.53 19.58 -12.04
N LEU A 83 8.50 19.91 -10.74
CA LEU A 83 8.89 21.24 -10.25
C LEU A 83 10.36 21.57 -10.57
N ARG A 84 11.27 20.60 -10.35
CA ARG A 84 12.70 20.79 -10.69
C ARG A 84 12.90 21.00 -12.20
N GLN A 85 12.18 20.27 -13.03
CA GLN A 85 12.26 20.40 -14.49
C GLN A 85 11.68 21.72 -14.98
N TYR A 86 10.54 22.15 -14.43
CA TYR A 86 9.94 23.45 -14.71
C TYR A 86 10.91 24.58 -14.34
N ASN A 87 11.40 24.61 -13.09
CA ASN A 87 12.31 25.65 -12.61
C ASN A 87 13.58 25.73 -13.47
N LYS A 88 14.17 24.58 -13.82
CA LYS A 88 15.35 24.55 -14.68
C LYS A 88 15.08 25.14 -16.07
N THR A 89 13.92 24.86 -16.66
CA THR A 89 13.55 25.38 -17.99
C THR A 89 13.26 26.88 -17.92
N LYS A 90 12.55 27.31 -16.88
CA LYS A 90 12.28 28.72 -16.58
C LYS A 90 13.57 29.52 -16.44
N ASP A 91 14.52 29.05 -15.63
CA ASP A 91 15.79 29.74 -15.39
C ASP A 91 16.61 29.93 -16.67
N VAL A 92 16.61 28.94 -17.57
CA VAL A 92 17.27 29.04 -18.88
C VAL A 92 16.54 30.05 -19.76
N GLY A 93 15.20 30.03 -19.78
CA GLY A 93 14.40 30.99 -20.53
C GLY A 93 14.63 32.43 -20.06
N GLN A 94 14.66 32.65 -18.75
CA GLN A 94 14.90 33.96 -18.14
C GLN A 94 16.30 34.50 -18.49
N GLN A 95 17.32 33.63 -18.46
CA GLN A 95 18.68 33.99 -18.89
C GLN A 95 18.74 34.39 -20.37
N LEU A 96 18.09 33.62 -21.24
CA LEU A 96 18.03 33.94 -22.68
C LEU A 96 17.31 35.27 -22.93
N ILE A 97 16.21 35.53 -22.22
CA ILE A 97 15.49 36.80 -22.31
C ILE A 97 16.37 37.97 -21.84
N GLY A 98 17.17 37.78 -20.78
CA GLY A 98 18.19 38.74 -20.35
C GLY A 98 19.18 39.07 -21.46
N LEU A 99 19.73 38.05 -22.13
CA LEU A 99 20.66 38.23 -23.25
C LEU A 99 19.99 38.91 -24.46
N ILE A 100 18.73 38.59 -24.75
CA ILE A 100 17.98 39.24 -25.83
C ILE A 100 17.74 40.72 -25.50
N ALA A 101 17.33 41.04 -24.27
CA ALA A 101 17.13 42.41 -23.82
C ALA A 101 18.43 43.24 -23.93
N GLU A 102 19.55 42.67 -23.48
CA GLU A 102 20.89 43.26 -23.62
C GLU A 102 21.25 43.50 -25.10
N SER A 103 21.06 42.50 -25.96
CA SER A 103 21.36 42.62 -27.39
C SER A 103 20.52 43.68 -28.11
N ARG A 104 19.30 43.93 -27.64
CA ARG A 104 18.37 44.93 -28.17
C ARG A 104 18.57 46.31 -27.54
N GLY A 105 19.40 46.42 -26.49
CA GLY A 105 19.61 47.66 -25.72
C GLY A 105 18.37 48.13 -24.95
N VAL A 106 17.42 47.22 -24.69
CA VAL A 106 16.16 47.53 -23.97
C VAL A 106 16.22 46.98 -22.55
N ALA A 107 15.51 47.63 -21.62
CA ALA A 107 15.42 47.14 -20.26
C ALA A 107 14.69 45.79 -20.23
N LEU A 108 15.16 44.88 -19.38
CA LEU A 108 14.58 43.55 -19.20
C LEU A 108 13.07 43.62 -18.87
N GLY A 109 12.65 44.61 -18.08
CA GLY A 109 11.24 44.82 -17.73
C GLY A 109 10.34 45.16 -18.94
N THR A 110 10.89 45.73 -20.01
CA THR A 110 10.13 46.04 -21.23
C THR A 110 9.82 44.76 -22.01
N VAL A 111 10.77 43.83 -22.08
CA VAL A 111 10.57 42.53 -22.75
C VAL A 111 9.50 41.68 -22.03
N TYR A 112 9.40 41.80 -20.70
CA TYR A 112 8.34 41.18 -19.91
C TYR A 112 6.97 41.88 -20.06
N GLN A 113 6.95 43.22 -20.17
CA GLN A 113 5.70 43.99 -20.35
C GLN A 113 5.05 43.75 -21.72
N ASP A 114 5.86 43.56 -22.75
CA ASP A 114 5.35 43.34 -24.11
C ASP A 114 4.79 41.91 -24.30
N ALA A 115 4.95 41.03 -23.31
CA ALA A 115 4.56 39.61 -23.34
C ALA A 115 5.00 38.89 -24.62
N GLU A 116 6.08 39.36 -25.27
CA GLU A 116 6.53 38.92 -26.59
C GLU A 116 6.84 37.42 -26.62
N TYR A 117 7.24 36.87 -25.47
CA TYR A 117 7.59 35.48 -25.27
C TYR A 117 6.62 34.71 -24.36
N GLY A 118 5.48 35.32 -23.99
CA GLY A 118 4.44 34.67 -23.19
C GLY A 118 4.83 34.31 -21.75
N VAL A 119 5.84 34.99 -21.19
CA VAL A 119 6.30 34.82 -19.80
C VAL A 119 6.26 36.15 -19.08
N SER A 120 5.77 36.14 -17.84
CA SER A 120 5.66 37.32 -16.97
C SER A 120 6.86 37.40 -16.01
N ALA A 121 7.14 38.57 -15.42
CA ALA A 121 8.18 38.70 -14.40
C ALA A 121 7.84 37.94 -13.09
N ASP A 122 6.55 37.68 -12.87
CA ASP A 122 6.01 37.01 -11.68
C ASP A 122 5.83 35.49 -11.85
N ASP A 123 5.95 34.97 -13.08
CA ASP A 123 5.87 33.53 -13.41
C ASP A 123 7.23 32.86 -13.28
#